data_AF-A0A351UVW6-F1
#
_entry.id   AF-A0A351UVW6-F1
#
_cell.length_a   1.000
_cell.length_b   1.000
_cell.length_c   1.000
_cell.angle_alpha   90.00
_cell.angle_beta   90.00
_cell.angle_gamma   90.00
#
_symmetry.space_group_name_H-M   'P 1'
#
loop_
_entity.id
_entity.type
_entity.pdbx_description
1 polymer ?
#
loop_
_entity_poly.entity_id
_entity_poly.type
_entity_poly.pdbx_seq_one_letter_code
_entity_poly.pdbx_strand_id
1 'polypeptide(L)'
;MGIIYQKESGEFHLYNDRISYVMKILKNGQIGQLYFGKKVPQKESYGYLIENAYRPCSSYVYEGAYDFSLEHLRQEYPSYGTTD
;
A
#
# COMPACT_ATOMS: atom_id res chain seq x y z
N MET A 1 -3.43 -11.56 19.07
CA MET A 1 -2.68 -11.61 17.80
C MET A 1 -3.62 -12.11 16.73
N GLY A 2 -3.76 -11.40 15.61
CA GLY A 2 -4.65 -11.80 14.52
C GLY A 2 -4.14 -11.31 13.17
N ILE A 3 -4.44 -12.08 12.12
CA ILE A 3 -4.20 -11.70 10.73
C ILE A 3 -5.57 -11.70 10.06
N ILE A 4 -5.96 -10.55 9.53
CA ILE A 4 -7.23 -10.39 8.82
C ILE A 4 -6.92 -10.00 7.38
N TYR A 5 -7.53 -10.72 6.45
CA TYR A 5 -7.50 -10.39 5.04
C TYR A 5 -8.87 -9.93 4.58
N GLN A 6 -8.96 -8.67 4.15
CA GLN A 6 -10.17 -8.08 3.62
C GLN A 6 -10.20 -8.26 2.10
N LYS A 7 -11.02 -9.20 1.62
CA LYS A 7 -11.09 -9.58 0.19
C LYS A 7 -11.52 -8.44 -0.72
N GLU A 8 -12.43 -7.58 -0.26
CA GLU A 8 -12.98 -6.49 -1.08
C GLU A 8 -11.96 -5.38 -1.34
N SER A 9 -11.18 -5.02 -0.32
CA SER A 9 -10.17 -3.95 -0.43
C SER A 9 -8.77 -4.47 -0.80
N GLY A 10 -8.54 -5.79 -0.75
CA GLY A 10 -7.24 -6.41 -1.01
C GLY A 10 -6.21 -6.11 0.08
N GLU A 11 -6.67 -5.88 1.32
CA GLU A 11 -5.85 -5.41 2.43
C GLU A 11 -5.60 -6.51 3.46
N PHE A 12 -4.35 -6.59 3.93
CA PHE A 12 -3.94 -7.45 5.03
C PHE A 12 -3.65 -6.59 6.25
N HIS A 13 -4.32 -6.91 7.35
CA HIS A 13 -4.10 -6.27 8.64
C HIS A 13 -3.59 -7.31 9.64
N LEU A 14 -2.31 -7.21 9.95
CA LEU A 14 -1.66 -8.00 11.00
C LEU A 14 -1.62 -7.15 12.26
N TYR A 15 -2.12 -7.66 13.38
CA TYR A 15 -2.12 -6.90 14.62
C TYR A 15 -1.88 -7.77 15.85
N ASN A 16 -1.32 -7.13 16.87
CA ASN A 16 -1.28 -7.64 18.22
C ASN A 16 -1.89 -6.62 19.19
N ASP A 17 -1.58 -6.71 20.47
CA ASP A 17 -2.16 -5.81 21.47
C ASP A 17 -1.54 -4.41 21.45
N ARG A 18 -0.41 -4.21 20.77
CA ARG A 18 0.38 -2.98 20.77
C ARG A 18 0.59 -2.37 19.40
N ILE A 19 0.75 -3.20 18.37
CA ILE A 19 1.09 -2.78 17.01
C ILE A 19 0.09 -3.30 15.98
N SER A 20 -0.03 -2.53 14.90
CA SER A 20 -0.72 -2.91 13.68
C SER A 20 0.22 -2.73 12.49
N TYR A 21 0.19 -3.68 11.58
CA TYR A 21 0.84 -3.66 10.29
C TYR A 21 -0.24 -3.83 9.22
N VAL A 22 -0.28 -2.90 8.27
CA VAL A 22 -1.26 -2.91 7.19
C VAL A 22 -0.54 -2.86 5.86
N MET A 23 -0.83 -3.84 5.02
CA MET A 23 -0.30 -3.95 3.66
C MET A 23 -1.44 -4.22 2.68
N LYS A 24 -1.27 -3.88 1.40
CA LYS A 24 -2.34 -3.93 0.40
C LYS A 24 -1.81 -4.42 -0.94
N ILE A 25 -2.64 -5.18 -1.66
CA ILE A 25 -2.41 -5.49 -3.08
C ILE A 25 -2.74 -4.23 -3.89
N LEU A 26 -1.72 -3.65 -4.51
CA LEU A 26 -1.83 -2.47 -5.36
C LEU A 26 -2.44 -2.82 -6.73
N LYS A 27 -2.80 -1.79 -7.51
CA LYS A 27 -3.41 -1.95 -8.85
C LYS A 27 -2.57 -2.83 -9.80
N ASN A 28 -1.25 -2.79 -9.65
CA ASN A 28 -0.30 -3.56 -10.45
C ASN A 28 -0.02 -4.97 -9.91
N GLY A 29 -0.72 -5.41 -8.86
CA GLY A 29 -0.56 -6.71 -8.23
C GLY A 29 0.64 -6.81 -7.26
N GLN A 30 1.44 -5.75 -7.12
CA GLN A 30 2.49 -5.69 -6.10
C GLN A 30 1.91 -5.39 -4.72
N ILE A 31 2.68 -5.66 -3.67
CA ILE A 31 2.27 -5.39 -2.30
C ILE A 31 2.84 -4.05 -1.84
N GLY A 32 1.94 -3.13 -1.50
CA GLY A 32 2.26 -1.83 -0.92
C GLY A 32 2.09 -1.85 0.61
N GLN A 33 3.03 -1.20 1.29
CA GLN A 33 2.97 -0.93 2.72
C GLN A 33 2.09 0.29 2.98
N LEU A 34 1.01 0.13 3.75
CA LEU A 34 0.13 1.25 4.12
C LEU A 34 0.48 1.84 5.49
N TYR A 35 0.76 0.98 6.47
CA TYR A 35 0.96 1.43 7.83
C TYR A 35 1.77 0.45 8.66
N PHE A 36 2.66 0.99 9.50
CA PHE A 36 3.25 0.27 10.62
C PHE A 36 3.34 1.20 11.82
N GLY A 37 2.80 0.76 12.96
CA GLY A 37 2.85 1.56 14.18
C GLY A 37 1.93 1.04 15.27
N LYS A 38 1.42 1.96 16.10
CA LYS A 38 0.50 1.65 17.20
C LYS A 38 -0.74 0.92 16.67
N LYS A 39 -1.34 0.08 17.52
CA LYS A 39 -2.55 -0.66 17.17
C LYS A 39 -3.65 0.30 16.69
N VAL A 40 -4.04 0.14 15.42
CA VAL A 40 -5.19 0.82 14.82
C VAL A 40 -6.44 -0.06 14.88
N PRO A 41 -7.64 0.53 15.05
CA PRO A 41 -8.90 -0.22 15.04
C PRO A 41 -9.16 -0.80 13.64
N GLN A 42 -9.72 -2.01 13.61
CA GLN A 42 -10.13 -2.67 12.37
C GLN A 42 -11.11 -1.80 11.59
N LYS A 43 -10.84 -1.61 10.30
CA LYS A 43 -11.72 -0.92 9.34
C LYS A 43 -11.88 -1.77 8.08
N GLU A 44 -12.87 -1.44 7.27
CA GLU A 44 -13.11 -2.08 5.97
C GLU A 44 -12.04 -1.68 4.93
N SER A 45 -11.46 -0.49 5.07
CA SER A 45 -10.43 0.02 4.17
C SER A 45 -9.50 1.02 4.86
N TYR A 46 -8.21 0.89 4.59
CA TYR A 46 -7.14 1.83 4.93
C TYR A 46 -6.60 2.55 3.70
N GLY A 47 -7.32 2.50 2.56
CA GLY A 47 -6.87 3.09 1.29
C GLY A 47 -6.57 4.58 1.33
N TYR A 48 -7.09 5.33 2.31
CA TYR A 48 -6.76 6.75 2.53
C TYR A 48 -5.29 6.98 2.95
N LEU A 49 -4.57 5.93 3.34
CA LEU A 49 -3.13 5.98 3.64
C LEU A 49 -2.25 5.82 2.39
N ILE A 50 -2.84 5.52 1.23
CA ILE A 50 -2.10 5.47 -0.03
C ILE A 50 -1.81 6.90 -0.46
N GLU A 51 -0.53 7.25 -0.51
CA GLU A 51 -0.07 8.55 -0.99
C GLU A 51 0.13 8.51 -2.50
N ASN A 52 -0.97 8.67 -3.25
CA ASN A 52 -0.95 8.86 -4.70
C ASN A 52 -0.98 10.37 -5.00
N ALA A 53 0.07 10.88 -5.63
CA ALA A 53 0.13 12.28 -6.04
C ALA A 53 0.89 12.44 -7.35
N TYR A 54 0.43 13.38 -8.18
CA TYR A 54 1.20 13.84 -9.33
C TYR A 54 2.49 14.49 -8.86
N ARG A 55 3.61 14.07 -9.44
CA ARG A 55 4.93 14.66 -9.18
C ARG A 55 5.70 14.76 -10.50
N PRO A 56 6.19 15.96 -10.87
CA PRO A 56 6.93 16.14 -12.11
C PRO A 56 8.18 15.26 -12.12
N CYS A 57 8.59 14.79 -13.30
CA CYS A 57 9.72 13.87 -13.51
C CYS A 57 9.59 12.47 -12.89
N SER A 58 8.38 12.02 -12.51
CA SER A 58 8.17 10.66 -12.02
C SER A 58 7.85 9.68 -13.14
N SER A 59 8.29 8.44 -13.00
CA SER A 59 7.90 7.35 -13.91
C SER A 59 6.53 6.79 -13.50
N TYR A 60 5.61 6.68 -14.46
CA TYR A 60 4.25 6.18 -14.24
C TYR A 60 4.05 4.81 -14.88
N VAL A 61 3.42 3.89 -14.15
CA VAL A 61 3.24 2.49 -14.59
C VAL A 61 2.20 2.36 -15.70
N TYR A 62 1.20 3.24 -15.72
CA TYR A 62 0.09 3.19 -16.68
C TYR A 62 0.03 4.48 -17.50
N GLU A 63 -0.13 4.34 -18.82
CA GLU A 63 -0.31 5.46 -19.73
C GLU A 63 -1.56 6.26 -19.35
N GLY A 64 -1.40 7.58 -19.15
CA GLY A 64 -2.49 8.49 -18.78
C GLY A 64 -2.89 8.48 -17.29
N ALA A 65 -2.30 7.62 -16.44
CA ALA A 65 -2.56 7.58 -15.00
C ALA A 65 -1.39 8.18 -14.21
N TYR A 66 -1.42 9.49 -14.02
CA TYR A 66 -0.34 10.21 -13.32
C TYR A 66 -0.47 10.21 -11.78
N ASP A 67 -1.35 9.37 -11.24
CA ASP A 67 -1.56 9.16 -9.81
C ASP A 67 -0.79 7.94 -9.28
N PHE A 68 -0.27 7.06 -10.14
CA PHE A 68 0.32 5.78 -9.75
C PHE A 68 1.79 5.64 -10.23
N SER A 69 2.72 5.96 -9.33
CA SER A 69 4.17 5.84 -9.54
C SER A 69 4.77 5.01 -8.42
N LEU A 70 5.61 4.01 -8.78
CA LEU A 70 6.21 3.10 -7.81
C LEU A 70 7.37 3.74 -7.03
N GLU A 71 8.03 4.76 -7.58
CA GLU A 71 9.03 5.60 -6.89
C GLU A 71 8.50 6.23 -5.59
N HIS A 72 7.18 6.45 -5.50
CA HIS A 72 6.56 7.14 -4.37
C HIS A 72 5.71 6.22 -3.49
N LEU A 73 5.37 5.04 -3.99
CA LEU A 73 4.60 4.06 -3.24
C LEU A 73 5.53 3.30 -2.30
N ARG A 74 5.17 3.24 -1.03
CA ARG A 74 5.87 2.40 -0.07
C ARG A 74 5.64 0.93 -0.47
N GLN A 75 6.68 0.27 -0.96
CA GLN A 75 6.62 -1.14 -1.36
C GLN A 75 7.04 -2.05 -0.21
N GLU A 76 6.41 -3.21 -0.09
CA GLU A 76 6.85 -4.26 0.86
C GLU A 76 8.10 -4.98 0.37
N TYR A 77 8.20 -5.19 -0.95
CA TYR A 77 9.33 -5.88 -1.58
C TYR A 77 9.63 -5.25 -2.95
N PRO A 78 10.39 -4.15 -2.97
CA PRO A 78 10.72 -3.45 -4.21
C PRO A 78 11.61 -4.29 -5.12
N SER A 79 11.45 -4.13 -6.43
CA SER A 79 12.26 -4.78 -7.45
C SER A 79 12.86 -3.74 -8.39
N TYR A 80 14.15 -3.87 -8.68
CA TYR A 80 14.81 -2.96 -9.62
C TYR A 80 14.24 -3.10 -11.04
N GLY A 81 14.09 -1.97 -11.74
CA GLY A 81 13.62 -1.91 -13.12
C GLY A 81 12.11 -1.87 -13.32
N THR A 82 11.32 -1.78 -12.25
CA THR A 82 9.85 -1.63 -12.31
C THR A 82 9.41 -0.19 -12.06
N THR A 83 10.15 0.83 -12.50
CA THR A 83 9.85 2.26 -12.21
C THR A 83 9.92 2.63 -10.72
N ASP A 84 10.79 1.98 -9.96
CA ASP A 84 11.22 2.33 -8.60
C ASP A 84 12.70 2.72 -8.61
#